data_AF-A0AAU4FXS9-F1
#
_entry.id   AF-A0AAU4FXS9-F1
#
_cell.length_a   1.000
_cell.length_b   1.000
_cell.length_c   1.000
_cell.angle_alpha   90.00
_cell.angle_beta   90.00
_cell.angle_gamma   90.00
#
_symmetry.space_group_name_H-M   'P 1'
#
loop_
_entity.id
_entity.type
_entity.pdbx_description
1 polymer ?
#
loop_
_entity_poly.entity_id
_entity_poly.type
_entity_poly.pdbx_seq_one_letter_code
_entity_poly.pdbx_strand_id
1 'polypeptide(L)'
;MPDIPVELEGREPIRAWGRRVPDVVDFLVQNTHPGLIRLDGDTASGRAYMSEVGRARDGRGGLNYAIYHDRYQRTDDGWKFAERVYEVRYEDTSPLAGSPPCQAGDA
;
A
#
# COMPACT_ATOMS: atom_id res chain seq x y z
N MET A 1 3.30 -10.26 3.08
CA MET A 1 3.88 -10.27 1.71
C MET A 1 4.03 -8.83 1.29
N PRO A 2 5.18 -8.22 1.59
CA PRO A 2 5.65 -7.06 0.84
C PRO A 2 5.91 -7.48 -0.61
N ASP A 3 5.83 -6.52 -1.52
CA ASP A 3 6.16 -6.67 -2.93
C ASP A 3 5.37 -7.76 -3.70
N ILE A 4 4.07 -7.52 -3.87
CA ILE A 4 3.25 -8.32 -4.78
C ILE A 4 3.63 -7.89 -6.21
N PRO A 5 4.24 -8.75 -7.04
CA PRO A 5 4.72 -8.37 -8.36
C PRO A 5 3.54 -8.33 -9.34
N VAL A 6 2.65 -7.37 -9.13
CA VAL A 6 1.45 -7.15 -9.93
C VAL A 6 1.51 -5.77 -10.54
N GLU A 7 1.32 -5.74 -11.85
CA GLU A 7 1.09 -4.51 -12.60
C GLU A 7 -0.42 -4.41 -12.87
N LEU A 8 -1.00 -3.26 -12.50
CA LEU A 8 -2.43 -3.01 -12.61
C LEU A 8 -2.65 -1.71 -13.38
N GLU A 9 -3.06 -1.84 -14.63
CA GLU A 9 -3.34 -0.69 -15.49
C GLU A 9 -4.83 -0.37 -15.52
N GLY A 10 -5.15 0.91 -15.37
CA GLY A 10 -6.52 1.40 -15.48
C GLY A 10 -7.38 1.19 -14.23
N ARG A 11 -8.53 1.85 -14.22
CA ARG A 11 -9.37 1.99 -13.02
C ARG A 11 -10.06 0.69 -12.60
N GLU A 12 -10.48 -0.14 -13.54
CA GLU A 12 -11.15 -1.40 -13.19
C GLU A 12 -10.18 -2.37 -12.52
N PRO A 13 -9.03 -2.75 -13.11
CA PRO A 13 -8.15 -3.75 -12.51
C PRO A 13 -7.65 -3.33 -11.12
N ILE A 14 -7.33 -2.05 -10.93
CA ILE A 14 -6.97 -1.47 -9.62
C ILE A 14 -8.10 -1.66 -8.59
N ARG A 15 -9.35 -1.41 -8.99
CA ARG A 15 -10.51 -1.59 -8.11
C ARG A 15 -10.80 -3.07 -7.84
N ALA A 16 -10.67 -3.93 -8.83
CA ALA A 16 -10.81 -5.37 -8.67
C ALA A 16 -9.80 -5.92 -7.67
N TRP A 17 -8.55 -5.46 -7.77
CA TRP A 17 -7.51 -5.79 -6.79
C TRP A 17 -7.89 -5.33 -5.38
N GLY A 18 -8.30 -4.07 -5.22
CA GLY A 18 -8.72 -3.53 -3.92
C GLY A 18 -9.87 -4.32 -3.28
N ARG A 19 -10.85 -4.78 -4.08
CA ARG A 19 -11.95 -5.63 -3.60
C ARG A 19 -11.49 -7.01 -3.10
N ARG A 20 -10.39 -7.54 -3.62
CA ARG A 20 -9.83 -8.85 -3.23
C ARG A 20 -8.96 -8.79 -1.98
N VAL A 21 -8.49 -7.60 -1.58
CA VAL A 21 -7.59 -7.45 -0.41
C VAL A 21 -8.15 -8.13 0.85
N PRO A 22 -9.43 -7.94 1.25
CA PRO A 22 -9.98 -8.60 2.44
C PRO A 22 -10.00 -10.13 2.38
N ASP A 23 -9.98 -10.71 1.18
CA ASP A 23 -9.97 -12.17 0.97
C ASP A 23 -8.57 -12.75 1.11
N VAL A 24 -7.52 -11.93 1.04
CA VAL A 24 -6.11 -12.37 1.07
C VAL A 24 -5.39 -11.97 2.35
N VAL A 25 -5.77 -10.86 2.99
CA VAL A 25 -5.18 -10.42 4.27
C VAL A 25 -6.07 -10.75 5.46
N ASP A 26 -5.45 -11.21 6.55
CA ASP A 26 -6.06 -11.24 7.89
C ASP A 26 -6.09 -9.82 8.46
N PHE A 27 -4.96 -9.11 8.38
CA PHE A 27 -4.90 -7.67 8.61
C PHE A 27 -3.74 -7.04 7.82
N LEU A 28 -3.86 -5.75 7.54
CA LEU A 28 -2.83 -4.93 6.93
C LEU A 28 -2.94 -3.51 7.44
N VAL A 29 -1.84 -2.95 7.94
CA VAL A 29 -1.73 -1.54 8.34
C VAL A 29 -0.65 -0.91 7.48
N GLN A 30 -0.99 0.17 6.80
CA GLN A 30 -0.08 0.93 5.93
C GLN A 30 0.06 2.36 6.46
N ASN A 31 1.17 2.65 7.14
CA ASN A 31 1.48 3.99 7.65
C ASN A 31 2.30 4.76 6.62
N THR A 32 1.61 5.64 5.89
CA THR A 32 2.23 6.48 4.85
C THR A 32 2.73 7.81 5.44
N HIS A 33 3.98 8.13 5.17
CA HIS A 33 4.62 9.38 5.56
C HIS A 33 4.89 10.20 4.28
N PRO A 34 4.39 11.44 4.19
CA PRO A 34 4.59 12.26 3.01
C PRO A 34 6.08 12.59 2.83
N GLY A 35 6.57 12.45 1.61
CA GLY A 35 7.88 12.95 1.21
C GLY A 35 7.75 14.20 0.33
N LEU A 36 8.81 14.50 -0.40
CA LEU A 36 8.83 15.61 -1.33
C LEU A 36 7.87 15.37 -2.50
N ILE A 37 7.09 16.40 -2.85
CA ILE A 37 6.32 16.49 -4.10
C ILE A 37 6.90 17.65 -4.91
N ARG A 38 7.19 17.39 -6.19
CA ARG A 38 7.62 18.40 -7.16
C ARG A 38 6.52 18.59 -8.18
N LEU A 39 6.02 19.82 -8.29
CA LEU A 39 5.04 20.22 -9.30
C LEU A 39 5.75 20.65 -10.59
N ASP A 40 5.13 20.34 -11.72
CA ASP A 40 5.52 20.78 -13.06
C ASP A 40 4.26 21.00 -13.90
N GLY A 41 3.71 22.23 -13.79
CA GLY A 41 2.43 22.59 -14.39
C GLY A 41 1.28 21.71 -13.89
N ASP A 42 0.67 20.99 -14.82
CA ASP A 42 -0.43 20.06 -14.57
C ASP A 42 0.04 18.63 -14.24
N THR A 43 1.36 18.42 -14.12
CA THR A 43 1.94 17.15 -13.69
C THR A 43 2.70 17.31 -12.37
N ALA A 44 2.92 16.21 -11.65
CA ALA A 44 3.81 16.20 -10.50
C ALA A 44 4.48 14.84 -10.33
N SER A 45 5.63 14.82 -9.65
CA SER A 45 6.26 13.61 -9.13
C SER A 45 6.41 13.70 -7.62
N GLY A 46 6.33 12.57 -6.94
CA GLY A 46 6.45 12.55 -5.49
C GLY A 46 6.98 11.23 -4.97
N ARG A 47 7.47 11.28 -3.73
CA ARG A 47 7.82 10.09 -2.95
C ARG A 47 7.00 10.07 -1.68
N ALA A 48 6.53 8.89 -1.31
CA ALA A 48 5.94 8.65 0.01
C ALA A 48 6.66 7.46 0.66
N TYR A 49 6.97 7.58 1.94
CA TYR A 49 7.65 6.55 2.71
C TYR A 49 6.63 5.75 3.49
N MET A 50 6.75 4.42 3.46
CA MET A 50 5.78 3.53 4.04
C MET A 50 6.41 2.70 5.16
N SER A 51 5.66 2.52 6.24
CA SER A 51 5.85 1.44 7.21
C SER A 51 4.60 0.57 7.20
N GLU A 52 4.77 -0.72 6.92
CA GLU A 52 3.66 -1.67 6.88
C GLU A 52 3.86 -2.80 7.87
N VAL A 53 2.75 -3.26 8.44
CA VAL A 53 2.67 -4.52 9.17
C VAL A 53 1.42 -5.26 8.72
N GLY A 54 1.54 -6.55 8.46
CA GLY A 54 0.41 -7.32 7.99
C GLY A 54 0.60 -8.82 8.08
N ARG A 55 -0.53 -9.53 8.05
CA ARG A 55 -0.61 -10.99 8.00
C ARG A 55 -1.62 -11.39 6.93
N ALA A 56 -1.22 -12.31 6.06
CA ALA A 56 -2.07 -12.96 5.08
C ALA A 56 -2.88 -14.08 5.74
N ARG A 57 -4.01 -14.46 5.14
CA ARG A 57 -4.86 -15.55 5.65
C ARG A 57 -4.18 -16.92 5.64
N ASP A 58 -3.13 -17.09 4.84
CA ASP A 58 -2.29 -18.30 4.83
C ASP A 58 -1.19 -18.30 5.91
N GLY A 59 -1.20 -17.32 6.82
CA GLY A 59 -0.28 -17.20 7.94
C GLY A 59 1.01 -16.43 7.63
N ARG A 60 1.34 -16.17 6.36
CA ARG A 60 2.52 -15.37 5.99
C ARG A 60 2.33 -13.93 6.44
N GLY A 61 3.28 -13.37 7.17
CA GLY A 61 3.19 -12.01 7.68
C GLY A 61 4.55 -11.43 8.01
N GLY A 62 4.57 -10.18 8.44
CA GLY A 62 5.79 -9.47 8.77
C GLY A 62 5.60 -7.96 8.80
N LEU A 63 6.71 -7.25 8.79
CA LEU A 63 6.75 -5.81 8.61
C LEU A 63 7.70 -5.44 7.45
N ASN A 64 7.48 -4.27 6.86
CA ASN A 64 8.39 -3.74 5.85
C ASN A 64 8.42 -2.21 5.85
N TYR A 65 9.54 -1.68 5.35
CA TYR A 65 9.68 -0.29 4.99
C TYR A 65 9.85 -0.16 3.49
N ALA A 66 9.16 0.79 2.88
CA ALA A 66 9.11 0.91 1.44
C ALA A 66 8.90 2.35 0.98
N ILE A 67 8.99 2.56 -0.33
CA ILE A 67 8.86 3.85 -0.98
C ILE A 67 7.85 3.72 -2.11
N TYR A 68 6.83 4.58 -2.12
CA TYR A 68 6.07 4.84 -3.33
C TYR A 68 6.78 5.89 -4.15
N HIS A 69 6.98 5.59 -5.43
CA HIS A 69 7.38 6.56 -6.46
C HIS A 69 6.13 6.88 -7.28
N ASP A 70 5.60 8.08 -7.09
CA ASP A 70 4.30 8.48 -7.63
C ASP A 70 4.46 9.51 -8.75
N ARG A 71 3.64 9.35 -9.79
CA ARG A 71 3.36 10.39 -10.79
C ARG A 71 1.91 10.83 -10.65
N TYR A 72 1.68 12.11 -10.81
CA TYR A 72 0.38 12.73 -10.66
C TYR A 72 0.01 13.56 -11.89
N GLN A 73 -1.29 13.61 -12.17
CA GLN A 73 -1.88 14.45 -13.21
C GLN A 73 -2.99 15.30 -12.57
N ARG A 74 -2.97 16.60 -12.82
CA ARG A 74 -4.10 17.49 -12.53
C ARG A 74 -5.18 17.25 -13.59
N THR A 75 -6.40 17.05 -13.10
CA THR A 75 -7.62 16.91 -13.90
C THR A 75 -8.61 18.00 -13.48
N ASP A 76 -9.72 18.13 -14.20
CA ASP A 76 -10.82 19.02 -13.79
C ASP A 76 -11.39 18.66 -12.40
N ASP A 77 -11.26 17.39 -12.00
CA ASP A 77 -11.64 16.87 -10.67
C ASP A 77 -10.50 16.91 -9.63
N GLY A 78 -9.44 17.68 -9.90
CA GLY A 78 -8.25 17.80 -9.06
C GLY A 78 -7.15 16.79 -9.39
N TRP A 79 -6.14 16.70 -8.51
CA TRP A 79 -4.99 15.81 -8.69
C TRP A 79 -5.38 14.33 -8.57
N LYS A 80 -4.87 13.50 -9.47
CA LYS A 80 -5.02 12.04 -9.48
C LYS A 80 -3.66 11.36 -9.61
N PHE A 81 -3.56 10.11 -9.15
CA PHE A 81 -2.43 9.24 -9.46
C PHE A 81 -2.47 8.87 -10.95
N ALA A 82 -1.39 9.15 -11.65
CA ALA A 82 -1.14 8.65 -13.00
C ALA A 82 -0.38 7.31 -12.95
N GLU A 83 0.52 7.17 -11.99
CA GLU A 83 1.33 5.96 -11.76
C GLU A 83 1.75 5.90 -10.29
N ARG A 84 1.89 4.69 -9.76
CA ARG A 84 2.50 4.40 -8.46
C ARG A 84 3.35 3.15 -8.58
N VAL A 85 4.65 3.29 -8.34
CA VAL A 85 5.59 2.15 -8.25
C VAL A 85 5.95 1.95 -6.79
N TYR A 86 5.83 0.70 -6.32
CA TYR A 86 6.17 0.32 -4.96
C TYR A 86 7.56 -0.30 -4.91
N GLU A 87 8.42 0.20 -4.02
CA GLU A 87 9.78 -0.31 -3.83
C GLU A 87 10.00 -0.65 -2.35
N VAL A 88 10.14 -1.94 -2.05
CA VAL A 88 10.49 -2.40 -0.70
C VAL A 88 11.97 -2.15 -0.44
N ARG A 89 12.28 -1.53 0.70
CA ARG A 89 13.65 -1.22 1.15
C ARG A 89 14.13 -2.10 2.30
N TYR A 90 13.19 -2.61 3.09
CA TYR A 90 13.44 -3.52 4.20
C TYR A 90 12.24 -4.41 4.38
N GLU A 91 12.47 -5.69 4.66
CA GLU A 91 11.46 -6.68 4.97
C GLU A 91 11.93 -7.53 6.15
N ASP A 92 11.06 -7.69 7.14
CA ASP A 92 11.20 -8.65 8.23
C ASP A 92 10.03 -9.62 8.20
N THR A 93 10.34 -10.90 7.98
CA THR A 93 9.38 -12.00 7.92
C THR A 93 9.31 -12.79 9.23
N SER A 94 9.95 -12.29 10.29
CA SER A 94 9.86 -12.88 11.62
C SER A 94 8.38 -12.98 12.05
N PRO A 95 7.97 -14.08 12.72
CA PRO A 95 6.59 -14.24 13.16
C PRO A 95 6.11 -13.05 14.00
N LEU A 96 5.01 -12.43 13.59
CA LEU A 96 4.38 -11.36 14.34
C LEU A 96 3.79 -11.92 15.64
N ALA A 97 4.32 -11.49 16.78
CA ALA A 97 3.82 -11.91 18.11
C ALA A 97 2.48 -11.25 18.50
N GLY A 98 2.15 -10.12 17.88
CA GLY A 98 0.89 -9.41 18.09
C GLY A 98 -0.25 -9.89 17.18
N SER A 99 -1.46 -9.44 17.45
CA SER A 99 -2.65 -9.63 16.60
C SER A 99 -3.54 -8.37 16.68
N PRO A 100 -4.49 -8.19 15.74
CA PRO A 100 -5.50 -7.15 15.87
C PRO A 100 -6.22 -7.25 17.23
N PRO A 101 -6.71 -6.13 17.79
CA PRO A 101 -7.50 -6.16 19.02
C PRO A 101 -8.72 -7.07 18.83
N CYS A 102 -9.02 -7.92 19.81
CA CYS A 102 -10.25 -8.73 19.80
C CYS A 102 -11.45 -7.79 19.69
N GLN A 103 -12.36 -8.06 18.75
CA GLN A 103 -13.62 -7.34 18.72
C GLN A 103 -14.42 -7.73 19.98
N ALA A 104 -14.88 -6.74 20.74
CA ALA A 104 -15.77 -6.98 21.87
C ALA A 104 -17.11 -7.51 21.34
N GLY A 105 -17.23 -8.85 21.26
CA GLY A 105 -18.41 -9.51 20.69
C GLY A 105 -18.28 -11.03 20.51
N ASP A 106 -17.06 -11.56 20.42
CA ASP A 106 -16.83 -13.00 20.18
C ASP A 106 -16.37 -13.77 21.44
N ALA A 107 -16.90 -13.40 22.61
CA ALA A 107 -16.67 -14.11 23.89
C ALA A 107 -17.95 -14.71 24.46
#